data_AF-A0A7J2U481-F1
#
_entry.id   AF-A0A7J2U481-F1
#
_cell.length_a   1.000
_cell.length_b   1.000
_cell.length_c   1.000
_cell.angle_alpha   90.00
_cell.angle_beta   90.00
_cell.angle_gamma   90.00
#
_symmetry.space_group_name_H-M   'P 1'
#
loop_
_entity.id
_entity.type
_entity.pdbx_description
1 polymer ?
#
loop_
_entity_poly.entity_id
_entity_poly.type
_entity_poly.pdbx_seq_one_letter_code
_entity_poly.pdbx_strand_id
1 'polypeptide(L)'
;MPSKFLRDPMLVASIAIIVSSILYLVFSFLPRPAVSVGINVLEEYVKAVTHLNKSSTAIAKRLAGFVADPGVSIGETYVNKDRIRIYLANITSIYGSQETFFAKVASNYLLIADASIDTLQALQIANRSVDTLKEALSLLAMCRVNDALNRFSVVEEDVTKAIENLSQALDNLQKVNTSLIAENHVPAVNMSRRRIESSLNSLLNAYILMKIAEMYRDEMETLCTNTTTLPIQTLQQLENEIKNVKPTGPLSPDISNTQNTLITLINKAIQQQQGQGGGRESCPCSSQHGGQGQVGQHSEGQGGGAGYAPPESDD
;
A
#
# COMPACT_ATOMS: atom_id res chain seq x y z
N MET A 1 -73.18 1.64 39.73
CA MET A 1 -72.79 3.07 39.72
C MET A 1 -72.06 3.36 38.42
N PRO A 2 -72.73 3.92 37.39
CA PRO A 2 -72.07 4.28 36.15
C PRO A 2 -71.27 5.56 36.36
N SER A 3 -70.02 5.57 35.91
CA SER A 3 -69.07 6.66 36.08
C SER A 3 -69.59 7.96 35.46
N LYS A 4 -69.80 8.99 36.28
CA LYS A 4 -70.16 10.36 35.86
C LYS A 4 -69.10 11.02 34.95
N PHE A 5 -67.95 10.37 34.75
CA PHE A 5 -66.82 10.84 33.95
C PHE A 5 -67.11 10.95 32.44
N LEU A 6 -68.07 10.20 31.89
CA LEU A 6 -68.36 10.16 30.45
C LEU A 6 -69.42 11.18 29.97
N ARG A 7 -69.96 12.03 30.86
CA ARG A 7 -71.01 13.01 30.52
C ARG A 7 -70.52 14.44 30.28
N ASP A 8 -69.24 14.71 30.53
CA ASP A 8 -68.67 16.04 30.27
C ASP A 8 -68.02 16.07 28.87
N PRO A 9 -68.64 16.73 27.88
CA PRO A 9 -68.12 16.77 26.51
C PRO A 9 -66.77 17.49 26.43
N MET A 10 -66.46 18.42 27.33
CA MET A 10 -65.16 19.10 27.35
C MET A 10 -64.05 18.20 27.87
N LEU A 11 -64.35 17.37 28.88
CA LEU A 11 -63.37 16.41 29.40
C LEU A 11 -63.04 15.33 28.36
N VAL A 12 -64.07 14.83 27.65
CA VAL A 12 -63.89 13.85 26.57
C VAL A 12 -63.09 14.46 25.41
N ALA A 13 -63.38 15.70 25.01
CA ALA A 13 -62.63 16.40 23.97
C ALA A 13 -61.16 16.62 24.36
N SER A 14 -60.91 17.00 25.62
CA SER A 14 -59.55 17.21 26.14
C SER A 14 -58.73 15.91 26.13
N ILE A 15 -59.33 14.80 26.56
CA ILE A 15 -58.70 13.47 26.50
C ILE A 15 -58.44 13.07 25.05
N ALA A 16 -59.38 13.29 24.13
CA ALA A 16 -59.21 12.98 22.72
C ALA A 16 -58.08 13.80 22.07
N ILE A 17 -57.94 15.08 22.42
CA ILE A 17 -56.84 15.94 21.95
C ILE A 17 -55.50 15.45 22.49
N ILE A 18 -55.42 15.10 23.78
CA ILE A 18 -54.19 14.59 24.39
C ILE A 18 -53.79 13.26 23.73
N VAL A 19 -54.73 12.32 23.58
CA VAL A 19 -54.48 11.03 22.93
C VAL A 19 -54.07 11.23 21.47
N SER A 20 -54.75 12.12 20.73
CA SER A 20 -54.39 12.42 19.34
C SER A 20 -53.02 13.09 19.22
N SER A 21 -52.66 13.95 20.16
CA SER A 21 -51.35 14.61 20.21
C SER A 21 -50.24 13.62 20.54
N ILE A 22 -50.48 12.71 21.49
CA ILE A 22 -49.55 11.61 21.82
C ILE A 22 -49.41 10.67 20.62
N LEU A 23 -50.51 10.27 19.99
CA LEU A 23 -50.48 9.44 18.78
C LEU A 23 -49.73 10.17 17.65
N TYR A 24 -49.96 11.46 17.45
CA TYR A 24 -49.24 12.26 16.46
C TYR A 24 -47.74 12.30 16.74
N LEU A 25 -47.32 12.54 17.98
CA LEU A 25 -45.91 12.50 18.36
C LEU A 25 -45.32 11.10 18.14
N VAL A 26 -46.00 10.04 18.61
CA VAL A 26 -45.55 8.65 18.42
C VAL A 26 -45.44 8.31 16.93
N PHE A 27 -46.41 8.68 16.09
CA PHE A 27 -46.38 8.42 14.63
C PHE A 27 -45.43 9.34 13.86
N SER A 28 -45.12 10.53 14.38
CA SER A 28 -44.16 11.45 13.77
C SER A 28 -42.71 11.08 14.11
N PHE A 29 -42.48 10.46 15.27
CA PHE A 29 -41.18 9.97 15.72
C PHE A 29 -40.98 8.47 15.54
N LEU A 30 -42.01 7.71 15.14
CA LEU A 30 -41.87 6.35 14.63
C LEU A 30 -41.01 6.45 13.36
N PRO A 31 -39.79 5.88 13.37
CA PRO A 31 -38.94 5.95 12.21
C PRO A 31 -39.65 5.22 11.08
N ARG A 32 -40.09 6.00 10.08
CA ARG A 32 -40.62 5.41 8.86
C ARG A 32 -39.43 4.76 8.18
N PRO A 33 -39.42 3.43 7.98
CA PRO A 33 -38.36 2.81 7.19
C PRO A 33 -38.31 3.58 5.87
N ALA A 34 -37.14 4.07 5.48
CA ALA A 34 -36.96 4.63 4.16
C ALA A 34 -37.39 3.52 3.20
N VAL A 35 -38.46 3.77 2.43
CA VAL A 35 -39.15 2.78 1.60
C VAL A 35 -38.09 1.99 0.84
N SER A 36 -37.77 0.78 1.30
CA SER A 36 -36.66 0.00 0.79
C SER A 36 -37.16 -0.68 -0.48
N VAL A 37 -37.10 0.03 -1.60
CA VAL A 37 -37.39 -0.56 -2.90
C VAL A 37 -36.29 -1.59 -3.19
N GLY A 38 -36.62 -2.87 -3.02
CA GLY A 38 -35.92 -4.00 -3.65
C GLY A 38 -34.40 -4.15 -3.42
N ILE A 39 -33.82 -3.64 -2.33
CA ILE A 39 -32.38 -3.84 -2.06
C ILE A 39 -32.13 -5.32 -1.75
N ASN A 40 -31.53 -6.04 -2.70
CA ASN A 40 -31.02 -7.38 -2.47
C ASN A 40 -29.68 -7.31 -1.72
N VAL A 41 -29.75 -7.25 -0.39
CA VAL A 41 -28.55 -7.04 0.44
C VAL A 41 -27.50 -8.14 0.25
N LEU A 42 -27.91 -9.38 -0.03
CA LEU A 42 -26.98 -10.48 -0.27
C LEU A 42 -26.14 -10.25 -1.53
N GLU A 43 -26.76 -9.72 -2.58
CA GLU A 43 -26.05 -9.32 -3.80
C GLU A 43 -25.08 -8.16 -3.52
N GLU A 44 -25.50 -7.18 -2.72
CA GLU A 44 -24.65 -6.06 -2.33
C GLU A 44 -23.43 -6.51 -1.49
N TYR A 45 -23.58 -7.53 -0.64
CA TYR A 45 -22.46 -8.13 0.09
C TYR A 45 -21.45 -8.83 -0.84
N VAL A 46 -21.94 -9.58 -1.84
CA VAL A 46 -21.07 -10.21 -2.85
C VAL A 46 -20.33 -9.15 -3.67
N LYS A 47 -21.02 -8.06 -4.06
CA LYS A 47 -20.40 -6.93 -4.76
C LYS A 47 -19.30 -6.28 -3.93
N ALA A 48 -19.52 -6.01 -2.65
CA ALA A 48 -18.51 -5.41 -1.78
C ALA A 48 -17.20 -6.22 -1.75
N VAL A 49 -17.31 -7.54 -1.58
CA VAL A 49 -16.15 -8.45 -1.59
C VAL A 49 -15.49 -8.50 -2.98
N THR A 50 -16.30 -8.51 -4.04
CA THR A 50 -15.81 -8.51 -5.43
C THR A 50 -15.05 -7.23 -5.75
N HIS A 51 -15.58 -6.07 -5.35
CA HIS A 51 -14.94 -4.77 -5.56
C HIS A 51 -13.63 -4.66 -4.80
N LEU A 52 -13.60 -5.13 -3.54
CA LEU A 52 -12.36 -5.20 -2.75
C LEU A 52 -11.30 -6.09 -3.42
N ASN A 53 -11.68 -7.28 -3.89
CA ASN A 53 -10.76 -8.19 -4.54
C ASN A 53 -10.23 -7.60 -5.86
N LYS A 54 -11.10 -7.01 -6.68
CA LYS A 54 -10.73 -6.34 -7.93
C LYS A 54 -9.78 -5.15 -7.70
N SER A 55 -10.14 -4.26 -6.78
CA SER A 55 -9.34 -3.06 -6.46
C SER A 55 -7.98 -3.41 -5.86
N SER A 56 -7.92 -4.36 -4.92
CA SER A 56 -6.65 -4.82 -4.32
C SER A 56 -5.72 -5.51 -5.34
N THR A 57 -6.26 -6.27 -6.29
CA THR A 57 -5.49 -6.82 -7.40
C THR A 57 -5.00 -5.72 -8.35
N ALA A 58 -5.84 -4.75 -8.67
CA ALA A 58 -5.50 -3.68 -9.59
C ALA A 58 -4.39 -2.77 -9.05
N ILE A 59 -4.44 -2.35 -7.79
CA ILE A 59 -3.35 -1.55 -7.20
C ILE A 59 -2.03 -2.33 -7.19
N ALA A 60 -2.04 -3.61 -6.81
CA ALA A 60 -0.83 -4.43 -6.80
C ALA A 60 -0.22 -4.56 -8.21
N LYS A 61 -1.05 -4.79 -9.23
CA LYS A 61 -0.62 -4.80 -10.64
C LYS A 61 -0.08 -3.44 -11.08
N ARG A 62 -0.74 -2.35 -10.71
CA ARG A 62 -0.33 -1.01 -11.11
C ARG A 62 1.05 -0.66 -10.59
N LEU A 63 1.28 -0.95 -9.31
CA LEU A 63 2.58 -0.72 -8.66
C LEU A 63 3.67 -1.62 -9.26
N ALA A 64 3.33 -2.84 -9.72
CA ALA A 64 4.27 -3.69 -10.45
C ALA A 64 4.58 -3.20 -11.88
N GLY A 65 3.98 -2.10 -12.34
CA GLY A 65 4.24 -1.51 -13.66
C GLY A 65 3.28 -1.96 -14.77
N PHE A 66 2.22 -2.69 -14.45
CA PHE A 66 1.19 -3.05 -15.42
C PHE A 66 0.10 -1.99 -15.51
N VAL A 67 -0.48 -1.82 -16.70
CA VAL A 67 -1.74 -1.08 -16.85
C VAL A 67 -2.80 -1.84 -16.05
N ALA A 68 -3.46 -1.16 -15.12
CA ALA A 68 -4.45 -1.77 -14.23
C ALA A 68 -5.79 -1.04 -14.33
N ASP A 69 -6.79 -1.80 -14.78
CA ASP A 69 -8.20 -1.45 -14.65
C ASP A 69 -8.84 -2.42 -13.66
N PRO A 70 -9.45 -1.94 -12.57
CA PRO A 70 -10.15 -2.80 -11.63
C PRO A 70 -11.40 -3.43 -12.26
N GLY A 71 -11.91 -2.94 -13.39
CA GLY A 71 -13.15 -3.41 -14.00
C GLY A 71 -14.36 -3.18 -13.09
N VAL A 72 -14.28 -2.15 -12.25
CA VAL A 72 -15.33 -1.60 -11.40
C VAL A 72 -15.04 -0.12 -11.17
N SER A 73 -16.05 0.74 -11.31
CA SER A 73 -15.87 2.18 -11.09
C SER A 73 -15.96 2.54 -9.60
N ILE A 74 -15.31 3.65 -9.21
CA ILE A 74 -15.44 4.16 -7.85
C ILE A 74 -16.90 4.55 -7.53
N GLY A 75 -17.63 5.11 -8.51
CA GLY A 75 -19.03 5.48 -8.35
C GLY A 75 -19.94 4.28 -8.09
N GLU A 76 -19.72 3.17 -8.80
CA GLU A 76 -20.44 1.91 -8.55
C GLU A 76 -20.16 1.38 -7.13
N THR A 77 -18.93 1.54 -6.64
CA THR A 77 -18.55 1.14 -5.29
C THR A 77 -19.21 2.02 -4.22
N TYR A 78 -19.34 3.33 -4.46
CA TYR A 78 -20.12 4.23 -3.60
C TYR A 78 -21.59 3.83 -3.54
N VAL A 79 -22.21 3.50 -4.68
CA VAL A 79 -23.61 3.04 -4.72
C VAL A 79 -23.78 1.75 -3.93
N ASN A 80 -22.86 0.79 -4.06
CA ASN A 80 -22.87 -0.44 -3.26
C ASN A 80 -22.78 -0.16 -1.76
N LYS A 81 -21.83 0.69 -1.34
CA LYS A 81 -21.69 1.15 0.05
C LYS A 81 -22.98 1.79 0.58
N ASP A 82 -23.57 2.71 -0.18
CA ASP A 82 -24.77 3.41 0.24
C ASP A 82 -25.98 2.48 0.37
N ARG A 83 -26.11 1.47 -0.51
CA ARG A 83 -27.15 0.44 -0.37
C ARG A 83 -26.99 -0.39 0.91
N ILE A 84 -25.76 -0.79 1.25
CA ILE A 84 -25.48 -1.50 2.51
C ILE A 84 -25.77 -0.60 3.72
N ARG A 85 -25.38 0.68 3.66
CA ARG A 85 -25.64 1.67 4.71
C ARG A 85 -27.14 1.91 4.93
N ILE A 86 -27.93 2.05 3.85
CA ILE A 86 -29.39 2.20 3.94
C ILE A 86 -30.02 0.97 4.57
N TYR A 87 -29.58 -0.23 4.17
CA TYR A 87 -30.03 -1.48 4.79
C TYR A 87 -29.72 -1.52 6.29
N LEU A 88 -28.49 -1.17 6.70
CA LEU A 88 -28.09 -1.08 8.09
C LEU A 88 -28.96 -0.09 8.89
N ALA A 89 -29.24 1.10 8.33
CA ALA A 89 -30.12 2.08 8.96
C ALA A 89 -31.55 1.54 9.14
N ASN A 90 -32.08 0.84 8.15
CA ASN A 90 -33.42 0.25 8.22
C ASN A 90 -33.53 -0.85 9.27
N ILE A 91 -32.60 -1.81 9.31
CA ILE A 91 -32.65 -2.89 10.30
C ILE A 91 -32.43 -2.36 11.73
N THR A 92 -31.54 -1.39 11.91
CA THR A 92 -31.31 -0.79 13.24
C THR A 92 -32.52 0.00 13.71
N SER A 93 -33.21 0.68 12.80
CA SER A 93 -34.49 1.33 13.08
C SER A 93 -35.61 0.35 13.46
N ILE A 94 -35.67 -0.82 12.83
CA ILE A 94 -36.73 -1.82 13.08
C ILE A 94 -36.49 -2.53 14.41
N TYR A 95 -35.25 -2.91 14.69
CA TYR A 95 -34.91 -3.71 15.88
C TYR A 95 -34.40 -2.86 17.06
N GLY A 96 -34.25 -1.55 16.88
CA GLY A 96 -33.83 -0.60 17.92
C GLY A 96 -32.37 -0.74 18.39
N SER A 97 -31.55 -1.57 17.74
CA SER A 97 -30.17 -1.81 18.18
C SER A 97 -29.22 -2.20 17.05
N GLN A 98 -27.99 -1.67 17.11
CA GLN A 98 -26.86 -2.10 16.27
C GLN A 98 -26.27 -3.45 16.72
N GLU A 99 -26.65 -3.95 17.90
CA GLU A 99 -26.13 -5.20 18.46
C GLU A 99 -26.77 -6.46 17.88
N THR A 100 -27.82 -6.30 17.05
CA THR A 100 -28.47 -7.43 16.40
C THR A 100 -27.54 -8.12 15.41
N PHE A 101 -27.74 -9.43 15.21
CA PHE A 101 -26.92 -10.22 14.29
C PHE A 101 -26.89 -9.61 12.88
N PHE A 102 -28.04 -9.25 12.31
CA PHE A 102 -28.12 -8.66 10.98
C PHE A 102 -27.43 -7.29 10.88
N ALA A 103 -27.52 -6.45 11.92
CA ALA A 103 -26.83 -5.17 11.96
C ALA A 103 -25.31 -5.35 12.01
N LYS A 104 -24.84 -6.28 12.85
CA LYS A 104 -23.43 -6.67 12.91
C LYS A 104 -22.89 -7.19 11.58
N VAL A 105 -23.64 -8.06 10.90
CA VAL A 105 -23.27 -8.55 9.56
C VAL A 105 -23.19 -7.39 8.55
N ALA A 106 -24.21 -6.53 8.49
CA ALA A 106 -24.22 -5.38 7.57
C ALA A 106 -23.05 -4.41 7.82
N SER A 107 -22.74 -4.12 9.09
CA SER A 107 -21.60 -3.28 9.46
C SER A 107 -20.26 -3.87 8.99
N ASN A 108 -20.09 -5.19 9.03
CA ASN A 108 -18.87 -5.84 8.54
C ASN A 108 -18.72 -5.71 7.01
N TYR A 109 -19.79 -5.87 6.25
CA TYR A 109 -19.75 -5.63 4.82
C TYR A 109 -19.62 -4.15 4.45
N LEU A 110 -20.09 -3.24 5.31
CA LEU A 110 -19.87 -1.82 5.14
C LEU A 110 -18.37 -1.47 5.26
N LEU A 111 -17.68 -2.04 6.26
CA LEU A 111 -16.21 -1.91 6.39
C LEU A 111 -15.46 -2.45 5.16
N ILE A 112 -15.92 -3.58 4.59
CA ILE A 112 -15.37 -4.14 3.34
C ILE A 112 -15.58 -3.17 2.17
N ALA A 113 -16.77 -2.58 2.04
CA ALA A 113 -17.08 -1.61 0.99
C ALA A 113 -16.26 -0.31 1.16
N ASP A 114 -16.08 0.17 2.39
CA ASP A 114 -15.22 1.31 2.71
C ASP A 114 -13.77 1.04 2.28
N ALA A 115 -13.20 -0.10 2.68
CA ALA A 115 -11.85 -0.50 2.27
C ALA A 115 -11.70 -0.61 0.74
N SER A 116 -12.74 -1.04 0.03
CA SER A 116 -12.72 -1.07 -1.44
C SER A 116 -12.67 0.33 -2.05
N ILE A 117 -13.36 1.31 -1.49
CA ILE A 117 -13.33 2.71 -1.97
C ILE A 117 -11.94 3.29 -1.74
N ASP A 118 -11.40 3.15 -0.53
CA ASP A 118 -10.08 3.66 -0.19
C ASP A 118 -9.00 3.04 -1.10
N THR A 119 -9.10 1.73 -1.37
CA THR A 119 -8.20 1.05 -2.31
C THR A 119 -8.33 1.56 -3.75
N LEU A 120 -9.55 1.86 -4.21
CA LEU A 120 -9.77 2.45 -5.54
C LEU A 120 -9.25 3.89 -5.64
N GLN A 121 -9.38 4.69 -4.57
CA GLN A 121 -8.80 6.03 -4.53
C GLN A 121 -7.27 5.97 -4.60
N ALA A 122 -6.64 5.07 -3.83
CA ALA A 122 -5.21 4.81 -3.93
C ALA A 122 -4.80 4.40 -5.35
N LEU A 123 -5.59 3.54 -6.03
CA LEU A 123 -5.34 3.16 -7.41
C LEU A 123 -5.43 4.33 -8.40
N GLN A 124 -6.43 5.20 -8.26
CA GLN A 124 -6.55 6.39 -9.12
C GLN A 124 -5.34 7.31 -8.99
N ILE A 125 -4.83 7.46 -7.77
CA ILE A 125 -3.62 8.25 -7.50
C ILE A 125 -2.39 7.53 -8.06
N ALA A 126 -2.22 6.25 -7.78
CA ALA A 126 -1.10 5.46 -8.30
C ALA A 126 -1.07 5.45 -9.85
N ASN A 127 -2.23 5.47 -10.50
CA ASN A 127 -2.33 5.53 -11.96
C ASN A 127 -1.64 6.75 -12.57
N ARG A 128 -1.65 7.89 -11.87
CA ARG A 128 -1.02 9.13 -12.35
C ARG A 128 0.39 9.39 -11.78
N SER A 129 0.76 8.75 -10.67
CA SER A 129 2.00 9.08 -9.95
C SER A 129 3.09 8.02 -9.99
N VAL A 130 2.75 6.73 -10.11
CA VAL A 130 3.75 5.67 -9.85
C VAL A 130 4.85 5.59 -10.91
N ASP A 131 4.57 5.91 -12.18
CA ASP A 131 5.61 5.88 -13.22
C ASP A 131 6.67 6.95 -12.96
N THR A 132 6.25 8.14 -12.52
CA THR A 132 7.13 9.23 -12.09
C THR A 132 7.93 8.85 -10.84
N LEU A 133 7.34 8.11 -9.90
CA LEU A 133 8.06 7.58 -8.74
C LEU A 133 9.13 6.56 -9.16
N LYS A 134 8.80 5.63 -10.06
CA LYS A 134 9.77 4.67 -10.61
C LYS A 134 10.89 5.36 -11.38
N GLU A 135 10.55 6.40 -12.15
CA GLU A 135 11.53 7.25 -12.84
C GLU A 135 12.47 7.94 -11.84
N ALA A 136 11.94 8.50 -10.75
CA ALA A 136 12.75 9.11 -9.70
C ALA A 136 13.72 8.11 -9.05
N LEU A 137 13.25 6.90 -8.70
CA LEU A 137 14.10 5.83 -8.19
C LEU A 137 15.19 5.42 -9.20
N SER A 138 14.83 5.31 -10.48
CA SER A 138 15.78 5.01 -11.55
C SER A 138 16.85 6.09 -11.73
N LEU A 139 16.46 7.37 -11.70
CA LEU A 139 17.38 8.51 -11.76
C LEU A 139 18.35 8.51 -10.56
N LEU A 140 17.83 8.17 -9.37
CA LEU A 140 18.65 8.05 -8.17
C LEU A 140 19.67 6.92 -8.31
N ALA A 141 19.27 5.76 -8.83
CA ALA A 141 20.19 4.66 -9.15
C ALA A 141 21.24 5.06 -10.19
N MET A 142 20.92 5.95 -11.13
CA MET A 142 21.86 6.50 -12.12
C MET A 142 22.73 7.65 -11.59
N CYS A 143 22.74 7.90 -10.28
CA CYS A 143 23.51 8.98 -9.67
C CYS A 143 23.10 10.40 -10.13
N ARG A 144 21.86 10.58 -10.58
CA ARG A 144 21.27 11.88 -10.91
C ARG A 144 20.37 12.35 -9.76
N VAL A 145 20.97 12.62 -8.59
CA VAL A 145 20.23 12.85 -7.34
C VAL A 145 19.31 14.06 -7.46
N ASN A 146 19.81 15.18 -7.95
CA ASN A 146 19.00 16.38 -8.16
C ASN A 146 17.78 16.15 -9.08
N ASP A 147 17.96 15.43 -10.18
CA ASP A 147 16.86 15.12 -11.10
C ASP A 147 15.85 14.17 -10.48
N ALA A 148 16.33 13.16 -9.73
CA ALA A 148 15.48 12.23 -8.99
C ALA A 148 14.60 12.95 -7.96
N LEU A 149 15.19 13.86 -7.17
CA LEU A 149 14.46 14.63 -6.15
C LEU A 149 13.47 15.62 -6.78
N ASN A 150 13.85 16.27 -7.88
CA ASN A 150 12.94 17.12 -8.65
C ASN A 150 11.75 16.32 -9.20
N ARG A 151 11.97 15.07 -9.61
CA ARG A 151 10.92 14.22 -10.14
C ARG A 151 10.00 13.69 -9.04
N PHE A 152 10.57 13.35 -7.88
CA PHE A 152 9.84 12.89 -6.72
C PHE A 152 8.97 14.00 -6.10
N SER A 153 9.47 15.24 -5.98
CA SER A 153 8.70 16.35 -5.41
C SER A 153 7.39 16.64 -6.16
N VAL A 154 7.33 16.35 -7.46
CA VAL A 154 6.11 16.46 -8.28
C VAL A 154 5.02 15.48 -7.83
N VAL A 155 5.39 14.33 -7.28
CA VAL A 155 4.46 13.24 -6.92
C VAL A 155 4.43 12.89 -5.44
N GLU A 156 5.21 13.57 -4.59
CA GLU A 156 5.33 13.28 -3.16
C GLU A 156 3.97 13.33 -2.45
N GLU A 157 3.16 14.35 -2.70
CA GLU A 157 1.82 14.49 -2.12
C GLU A 157 0.89 13.35 -2.56
N ASP A 158 0.95 12.97 -3.84
CA ASP A 158 0.16 11.88 -4.39
C ASP A 158 0.56 10.53 -3.79
N VAL A 159 1.87 10.26 -3.67
CA VAL A 159 2.37 9.04 -3.03
C VAL A 159 1.91 8.96 -1.57
N THR A 160 1.97 10.08 -0.84
CA THR A 160 1.53 10.17 0.55
C THR A 160 0.02 9.90 0.68
N LYS A 161 -0.81 10.51 -0.18
CA LYS A 161 -2.27 10.24 -0.20
C LYS A 161 -2.61 8.80 -0.56
N ALA A 162 -1.85 8.18 -1.47
CA ALA A 162 -2.04 6.76 -1.79
C ALA A 162 -1.71 5.86 -0.58
N ILE A 163 -0.64 6.18 0.17
CA ILE A 163 -0.27 5.52 1.42
C ILE A 163 -1.39 5.67 2.47
N GLU A 164 -1.91 6.88 2.68
CA GLU A 164 -2.99 7.16 3.62
C GLU A 164 -4.26 6.33 3.30
N ASN A 165 -4.68 6.32 2.03
CA ASN A 165 -5.84 5.56 1.60
C ASN A 165 -5.65 4.05 1.79
N LEU A 166 -4.48 3.49 1.44
CA LEU A 166 -4.22 2.06 1.69
C LEU A 166 -4.15 1.73 3.18
N SER A 167 -3.63 2.64 4.01
CA SER A 167 -3.64 2.50 5.47
C SER A 167 -5.07 2.49 6.02
N GLN A 168 -5.93 3.39 5.56
CA GLN A 168 -7.34 3.43 5.94
C GLN A 168 -8.09 2.16 5.51
N ALA A 169 -7.80 1.66 4.31
CA ALA A 169 -8.35 0.39 3.83
C ALA A 169 -7.97 -0.78 4.76
N LEU A 170 -6.71 -0.85 5.21
CA LEU A 170 -6.28 -1.89 6.15
C LEU A 170 -6.92 -1.76 7.53
N ASP A 171 -7.01 -0.54 8.07
CA ASP A 171 -7.69 -0.28 9.34
C ASP A 171 -9.15 -0.75 9.30
N ASN A 172 -9.87 -0.46 8.20
CA ASN A 172 -11.22 -0.96 7.97
C ASN A 172 -11.27 -2.50 7.93
N LEU A 173 -10.35 -3.14 7.20
CA LEU A 173 -10.29 -4.62 7.11
C LEU A 173 -9.85 -5.30 8.41
N GLN A 174 -9.07 -4.65 9.27
CA GLN A 174 -8.69 -5.17 10.58
C GLN A 174 -9.88 -5.21 11.55
N LYS A 175 -10.83 -4.28 11.39
CA LYS A 175 -12.07 -4.23 12.19
C LYS A 175 -13.12 -5.26 11.75
N VAL A 176 -12.96 -5.87 10.57
CA VAL A 176 -13.86 -6.92 10.07
C VAL A 176 -13.71 -8.18 10.92
N ASN A 177 -14.80 -8.57 11.58
CA ASN A 177 -14.94 -9.85 12.26
C ASN A 177 -15.34 -10.93 11.26
N THR A 178 -14.43 -11.86 11.00
CA THR A 178 -14.62 -12.93 10.01
C THR A 178 -15.74 -13.91 10.34
N SER A 179 -16.19 -13.99 11.60
CA SER A 179 -17.34 -14.81 11.99
C SER A 179 -18.69 -14.19 11.58
N LEU A 180 -18.69 -12.93 11.14
CA LEU A 180 -19.87 -12.16 10.73
C LEU A 180 -19.95 -11.93 9.21
N ILE A 181 -19.10 -12.60 8.43
CA ILE A 181 -19.17 -12.64 6.97
C ILE A 181 -19.34 -14.09 6.50
N ALA A 182 -19.76 -14.27 5.26
CA ALA A 182 -19.96 -15.61 4.71
C ALA A 182 -18.63 -16.35 4.60
N GLU A 183 -18.62 -17.65 4.91
CA GLU A 183 -17.40 -18.47 4.95
C GLU A 183 -16.62 -18.44 3.62
N ASN A 184 -17.34 -18.48 2.50
CA ASN A 184 -16.76 -18.39 1.16
C ASN A 184 -16.18 -17.00 0.83
N HIS A 185 -16.51 -15.95 1.58
CA HIS A 185 -15.93 -14.61 1.41
C HIS A 185 -14.64 -14.41 2.20
N VAL A 186 -14.44 -15.15 3.30
CA VAL A 186 -13.28 -15.00 4.19
C VAL A 186 -11.94 -15.13 3.43
N PRO A 187 -11.73 -16.13 2.55
CA PRO A 187 -10.48 -16.22 1.79
C PRO A 187 -10.22 -15.01 0.90
N ALA A 188 -11.26 -14.50 0.23
CA ALA A 188 -11.15 -13.35 -0.67
C ALA A 188 -10.79 -12.07 0.09
N VAL A 189 -11.43 -11.83 1.25
CA VAL A 189 -11.13 -10.69 2.12
C VAL A 189 -9.69 -10.77 2.66
N ASN A 190 -9.27 -11.94 3.13
CA ASN A 190 -7.91 -12.14 3.65
C ASN A 190 -6.83 -11.97 2.58
N MET A 191 -7.06 -12.50 1.37
CA MET A 191 -6.14 -12.28 0.25
C MET A 191 -6.06 -10.80 -0.14
N SER A 192 -7.20 -10.12 -0.18
CA SER A 192 -7.25 -8.68 -0.48
C SER A 192 -6.49 -7.86 0.56
N ARG A 193 -6.68 -8.17 1.85
CA ARG A 193 -5.92 -7.54 2.95
C ARG A 193 -4.41 -7.69 2.76
N ARG A 194 -3.93 -8.90 2.48
CA ARG A 194 -2.49 -9.16 2.23
C ARG A 194 -1.95 -8.39 1.02
N ARG A 195 -2.74 -8.28 -0.07
CA ARG A 195 -2.34 -7.50 -1.25
C ARG A 195 -2.27 -6.00 -0.96
N ILE A 196 -3.23 -5.47 -0.22
CA ILE A 196 -3.24 -4.05 0.21
C ILE A 196 -2.05 -3.79 1.13
N GLU A 197 -1.80 -4.65 2.11
CA GLU A 197 -0.65 -4.56 3.03
C GLU A 197 0.69 -4.61 2.27
N SER A 198 0.82 -5.54 1.33
CA SER A 198 2.01 -5.62 0.48
C SER A 198 2.20 -4.36 -0.38
N SER A 199 1.12 -3.80 -0.91
CA SER A 199 1.14 -2.56 -1.72
C SER A 199 1.51 -1.34 -0.88
N LEU A 200 0.92 -1.22 0.31
CA LEU A 200 1.21 -0.15 1.27
C LEU A 200 2.68 -0.18 1.69
N ASN A 201 3.18 -1.35 2.12
CA ASN A 201 4.57 -1.51 2.53
C ASN A 201 5.52 -1.19 1.37
N SER A 202 5.18 -1.56 0.14
CA SER A 202 5.98 -1.25 -1.03
C SER A 202 6.10 0.26 -1.28
N LEU A 203 4.97 0.98 -1.24
CA LEU A 203 4.96 2.45 -1.38
C LEU A 203 5.69 3.16 -0.24
N LEU A 204 5.49 2.71 1.00
CA LEU A 204 6.20 3.25 2.16
C LEU A 204 7.72 3.10 2.02
N ASN A 205 8.20 1.93 1.61
CA ASN A 205 9.65 1.71 1.43
C ASN A 205 10.22 2.56 0.29
N ALA A 206 9.49 2.70 -0.84
CA ALA A 206 9.90 3.60 -1.92
C ALA A 206 9.94 5.07 -1.46
N TYR A 207 8.93 5.52 -0.73
CA TYR A 207 8.87 6.86 -0.15
C TYR A 207 10.04 7.12 0.81
N ILE A 208 10.27 6.21 1.76
CA ILE A 208 11.38 6.31 2.72
C ILE A 208 12.73 6.41 2.00
N LEU A 209 12.96 5.59 0.97
CA LEU A 209 14.20 5.66 0.19
C LEU A 209 14.41 7.03 -0.47
N MET A 210 13.36 7.63 -1.01
CA MET A 210 13.43 8.99 -1.57
C MET A 210 13.64 10.06 -0.49
N LYS A 211 13.04 9.92 0.69
CA LYS A 211 13.30 10.85 1.81
C LYS A 211 14.71 10.73 2.36
N ILE A 212 15.31 9.53 2.37
CA ILE A 212 16.73 9.35 2.68
C ILE A 212 17.58 10.10 1.64
N ALA A 213 17.26 9.97 0.35
CA ALA A 213 17.97 10.69 -0.71
C ALA A 213 17.85 12.21 -0.59
N GLU A 214 16.70 12.72 -0.14
CA GLU A 214 16.50 14.14 0.12
C GLU A 214 17.31 14.62 1.33
N MET A 215 17.32 13.85 2.41
CA MET A 215 18.03 14.17 3.65
C MET A 215 19.56 14.18 3.47
N TYR A 216 20.08 13.27 2.65
CA TYR A 216 21.51 13.10 2.37
C TYR A 216 21.89 13.57 0.97
N ARG A 217 21.20 14.59 0.45
CA ARG A 217 21.35 15.05 -0.94
C ARG A 217 22.79 15.38 -1.31
N ASP A 218 23.46 16.19 -0.49
CA ASP A 218 24.82 16.68 -0.77
C ASP A 218 25.85 15.56 -0.65
N GLU A 219 25.67 14.65 0.31
CA GLU A 219 26.47 13.45 0.46
C GLU A 219 26.32 12.50 -0.72
N MET A 220 25.09 12.27 -1.19
CA MET A 220 24.83 11.42 -2.35
C MET A 220 25.40 12.04 -3.64
N GLU A 221 25.26 13.35 -3.85
CA GLU A 221 25.89 14.04 -5.01
C GLU A 221 27.42 13.90 -4.96
N THR A 222 28.04 14.12 -3.80
CA THR A 222 29.49 13.96 -3.61
C THR A 222 29.94 12.51 -3.84
N LEU A 223 29.15 11.53 -3.41
CA LEU A 223 29.40 10.11 -3.64
C LEU A 223 29.36 9.79 -5.14
N CYS A 224 28.42 10.40 -5.87
CA CYS A 224 28.20 10.18 -7.28
C CYS A 224 29.29 10.79 -8.19
N THR A 225 30.04 11.80 -7.73
CA THR A 225 31.13 12.42 -8.50
C THR A 225 32.50 11.74 -8.36
N ASN A 226 32.61 10.61 -7.63
CA ASN A 226 33.87 9.89 -7.33
C ASN A 226 34.98 10.74 -6.66
N THR A 227 34.64 11.90 -6.09
CA THR A 227 35.55 12.78 -5.36
C THR A 227 35.34 12.57 -3.86
N THR A 228 35.65 11.39 -3.35
CA THR A 228 35.18 10.97 -2.02
C THR A 228 35.99 11.59 -0.87
N THR A 229 35.58 12.75 -0.38
CA THR A 229 36.08 13.37 0.87
C THR A 229 35.14 13.21 2.06
N LEU A 230 34.07 12.42 1.91
CA LEU A 230 33.06 12.22 2.97
C LEU A 230 33.63 11.42 4.16
N PRO A 231 33.30 11.78 5.41
CA PRO A 231 33.70 10.99 6.57
C PRO A 231 33.13 9.56 6.53
N ILE A 232 33.95 8.56 6.90
CA ILE A 232 33.52 7.14 6.96
C ILE A 232 32.27 6.96 7.83
N GLN A 233 32.16 7.70 8.93
CA GLN A 233 30.98 7.65 9.82
C GLN A 233 29.69 8.05 9.10
N THR A 234 29.74 9.10 8.27
CA THR A 234 28.61 9.55 7.44
C THR A 234 28.23 8.49 6.42
N LEU A 235 29.22 7.88 5.75
CA LEU A 235 29.00 6.79 4.80
C LEU A 235 28.35 5.56 5.45
N GLN A 236 28.80 5.17 6.65
CA GLN A 236 28.22 4.06 7.41
C GLN A 236 26.80 4.35 7.87
N GLN A 237 26.52 5.58 8.31
CA GLN A 237 25.16 5.98 8.69
C GLN A 237 24.22 5.92 7.49
N LEU A 238 24.63 6.49 6.35
CA LEU A 238 23.87 6.45 5.12
C LEU A 238 23.62 5.01 4.66
N GLU A 239 24.63 4.15 4.72
CA GLU A 239 24.50 2.73 4.39
C GLU A 239 23.45 2.03 5.26
N ASN A 240 23.46 2.30 6.57
CA ASN A 240 22.52 1.70 7.52
C ASN A 240 21.09 2.14 7.25
N GLU A 241 20.86 3.43 7.00
CA GLU A 241 19.52 3.95 6.66
C GLU A 241 19.00 3.31 5.37
N ILE A 242 19.84 3.22 4.34
CA ILE A 242 19.47 2.59 3.06
C ILE A 242 19.19 1.09 3.25
N LYS A 243 19.99 0.37 4.04
CA LYS A 243 19.81 -1.07 4.33
C LYS A 243 18.52 -1.36 5.10
N ASN A 244 18.03 -0.42 5.91
CA ASN A 244 16.79 -0.57 6.66
C ASN A 244 15.53 -0.51 5.78
N VAL A 245 15.64 0.05 4.57
CA VAL A 245 14.57 0.01 3.58
C VAL A 245 14.39 -1.41 3.06
N LYS A 246 13.18 -1.97 3.18
CA LYS A 246 12.90 -3.36 2.78
C LYS A 246 12.31 -3.40 1.36
N PRO A 247 13.02 -3.95 0.35
CA PRO A 247 12.49 -4.07 -1.01
C PRO A 247 11.42 -5.17 -1.06
N THR A 248 10.19 -4.82 -0.69
CA THR A 248 9.05 -5.75 -0.59
C THR A 248 7.89 -5.31 -1.47
N GLY A 249 7.04 -6.26 -1.83
CA GLY A 249 5.83 -6.00 -2.60
C GLY A 249 6.11 -5.60 -4.07
N PRO A 250 5.12 -4.97 -4.73
CA PRO A 250 5.17 -4.74 -6.17
C PRO A 250 6.30 -3.83 -6.70
N LEU A 251 6.80 -2.89 -5.90
CA LEU A 251 7.94 -2.00 -6.23
C LEU A 251 9.29 -2.59 -5.81
N SER A 252 9.33 -3.83 -5.29
CA SER A 252 10.58 -4.48 -4.86
C SER A 252 11.71 -4.40 -5.90
N PRO A 253 11.48 -4.61 -7.22
CA PRO A 253 12.54 -4.50 -8.22
C PRO A 253 13.16 -3.09 -8.29
N ASP A 254 12.33 -2.05 -8.32
CA ASP A 254 12.76 -0.65 -8.42
C ASP A 254 13.54 -0.21 -7.15
N ILE A 255 13.01 -0.59 -5.98
CA ILE A 255 13.63 -0.29 -4.67
C ILE A 255 14.97 -1.03 -4.54
N SER A 256 15.00 -2.33 -4.86
CA SER A 256 16.21 -3.15 -4.72
C SER A 256 17.31 -2.69 -5.67
N ASN A 257 16.98 -2.36 -6.91
CA ASN A 257 17.95 -1.83 -7.87
C ASN A 257 18.61 -0.54 -7.35
N THR A 258 17.80 0.40 -6.86
CA THR A 258 18.28 1.68 -6.31
C THR A 258 19.12 1.46 -5.06
N GLN A 259 18.61 0.67 -4.11
CA GLN A 259 19.30 0.30 -2.87
C GLN A 259 20.66 -0.34 -3.13
N ASN A 260 20.72 -1.37 -3.99
CA ASN A 260 21.96 -2.08 -4.29
C ASN A 260 23.00 -1.17 -4.95
N THR A 261 22.55 -0.27 -5.82
CA THR A 261 23.43 0.69 -6.50
C THR A 261 24.05 1.65 -5.50
N LEU A 262 23.24 2.25 -4.62
CA LEU A 262 23.73 3.17 -3.59
C LEU A 262 24.67 2.47 -2.60
N ILE A 263 24.33 1.26 -2.13
CA ILE A 263 25.18 0.48 -1.23
C ILE A 263 26.53 0.15 -1.90
N THR A 264 26.52 -0.19 -3.20
CA THR A 264 27.76 -0.46 -3.94
C THR A 264 28.64 0.77 -4.03
N LEU A 265 28.05 1.95 -4.30
CA LEU A 265 28.77 3.21 -4.33
C LEU A 265 29.38 3.57 -2.98
N ILE A 266 28.60 3.42 -1.89
CA ILE A 266 29.07 3.66 -0.53
C ILE A 266 30.24 2.73 -0.17
N ASN A 267 30.13 1.44 -0.46
CA ASN A 267 31.19 0.47 -0.18
C ASN A 267 32.46 0.77 -0.98
N LYS A 268 32.35 1.17 -2.25
CA LYS A 268 33.48 1.60 -3.07
C LYS A 268 34.18 2.82 -2.46
N ALA A 269 33.41 3.80 -2.01
CA ALA A 269 33.91 5.01 -1.35
C ALA A 269 34.68 4.69 -0.06
N ILE A 270 34.14 3.81 0.79
CA ILE A 270 34.80 3.38 2.04
C ILE A 270 36.13 2.65 1.72
N GLN A 271 36.13 1.74 0.73
CA GLN A 271 37.32 1.00 0.34
C GLN A 271 38.43 1.90 -0.23
N GLN A 272 38.09 2.93 -1.01
CA GLN A 272 39.07 3.87 -1.56
C GLN A 272 39.79 4.66 -0.45
N GLN A 273 39.08 5.05 0.60
CA GLN A 273 39.66 5.77 1.74
C GLN A 273 40.54 4.87 2.61
N GLN A 274 40.16 3.59 2.77
CA GLN A 274 40.98 2.62 3.52
C GLN A 274 42.22 2.17 2.71
N GLY A 275 42.10 2.05 1.39
CA GLY A 275 43.20 1.66 0.50
C GLY A 275 44.27 2.74 0.28
N GLN A 276 43.93 4.03 0.43
CA GLN A 276 44.92 5.13 0.36
C GLN A 276 45.75 5.29 1.64
N GLY A 277 45.43 4.57 2.72
CA GLY A 277 46.20 4.59 3.98
C GLY A 277 47.38 3.61 4.06
N GLY A 278 47.55 2.71 3.08
CA GLY A 278 48.51 1.59 3.16
C GLY A 278 49.68 1.60 2.16
N GLY A 279 49.80 2.62 1.31
CA GLY A 279 50.75 2.63 0.19
C GLY A 279 51.84 3.68 0.32
N ARG A 280 52.63 3.66 1.40
CA ARG A 280 53.82 4.50 1.54
C ARG A 280 55.03 3.70 2.05
N GLU A 281 55.35 2.61 1.36
CA GLU A 281 56.66 1.96 1.47
C GLU A 281 57.37 1.98 0.11
N SER A 282 58.31 2.92 0.03
CA SER A 282 59.56 2.89 -0.74
C SER A 282 59.55 2.24 -2.13
N CYS A 283 59.59 3.10 -3.15
CA CYS A 283 60.45 2.81 -4.30
C CYS A 283 61.92 2.68 -3.82
N PRO A 284 62.67 1.72 -4.34
CA PRO A 284 64.04 1.97 -4.73
C PRO A 284 64.18 1.81 -6.25
N CYS A 285 64.58 2.89 -6.89
CA CYS A 285 65.24 2.83 -8.18
C CYS A 285 66.66 2.23 -8.02
N SER A 286 67.22 1.77 -9.15
CA SER A 286 68.58 1.26 -9.43
C SER A 286 68.82 -0.23 -9.07
N SER A 287 69.44 -1.08 -9.90
CA SER A 287 70.14 -0.96 -11.19
C SER A 287 70.49 -2.35 -11.75
N GLN A 288 70.46 -2.49 -13.09
CA GLN A 288 71.23 -3.37 -13.99
C GLN A 288 72.06 -4.58 -13.44
N HIS A 289 71.77 -5.78 -13.96
CA HIS A 289 72.64 -6.79 -14.62
C HIS A 289 71.78 -8.07 -14.75
N GLY A 290 71.50 -8.70 -15.90
CA GLY A 290 72.37 -9.14 -16.98
C GLY A 290 72.55 -10.67 -16.86
N GLY A 291 72.02 -11.48 -17.81
CA GLY A 291 72.48 -12.87 -17.99
C GLY A 291 71.41 -13.94 -18.25
N GLN A 292 71.52 -14.57 -19.42
CA GLN A 292 70.72 -15.65 -20.03
C GLN A 292 70.79 -17.03 -19.35
N GLY A 293 69.82 -17.90 -19.70
CA GLY A 293 69.95 -19.38 -19.78
C GLY A 293 68.85 -20.14 -19.03
N GLN A 294 67.81 -20.68 -19.66
CA GLN A 294 67.68 -21.93 -20.44
C GLN A 294 67.05 -23.12 -19.66
N VAL A 295 65.90 -23.57 -20.18
CA VAL A 295 65.35 -24.95 -20.32
C VAL A 295 64.91 -25.78 -19.10
N GLY A 296 63.69 -26.34 -19.21
CA GLY A 296 63.25 -27.64 -18.63
C GLY A 296 61.84 -27.62 -18.04
N GLN A 297 60.78 -27.89 -18.83
CA GLN A 297 60.06 -29.17 -19.03
C GLN A 297 59.00 -29.56 -17.98
N HIS A 298 57.79 -29.84 -18.51
CA HIS A 298 56.67 -30.67 -18.01
C HIS A 298 55.97 -30.33 -16.68
N SER A 299 54.66 -30.06 -16.71
CA SER A 299 53.64 -31.13 -16.57
C SER A 299 52.21 -30.61 -16.81
N GLU A 300 51.34 -31.52 -17.24
CA GLU A 300 49.95 -31.36 -17.67
C GLU A 300 48.97 -31.14 -16.49
N GLY A 301 47.79 -30.57 -16.80
CA GLY A 301 46.64 -30.53 -15.89
C GLY A 301 45.38 -29.92 -16.52
N GLN A 302 44.44 -30.79 -16.91
CA GLN A 302 43.04 -30.55 -17.36
C GLN A 302 42.29 -29.48 -16.54
N GLY A 303 41.41 -28.64 -17.12
CA GLY A 303 40.05 -28.95 -17.63
C GLY A 303 39.05 -28.07 -16.85
N GLY A 304 37.86 -27.66 -17.30
CA GLY A 304 37.10 -27.84 -18.52
C GLY A 304 35.99 -26.76 -18.57
N GLY A 305 35.53 -26.42 -19.77
CA GLY A 305 34.42 -25.49 -19.99
C GLY A 305 33.07 -26.20 -19.94
N ALA A 306 32.09 -25.58 -19.28
CA ALA A 306 30.70 -26.02 -19.29
C ALA A 306 29.92 -25.23 -20.34
N GLY A 307 29.45 -25.93 -21.37
CA GLY A 307 28.48 -25.45 -22.35
C GLY A 307 27.06 -25.50 -21.77
N TYR A 308 26.26 -24.50 -22.15
CA TYR A 308 24.85 -24.37 -21.79
C TYR A 308 24.00 -25.13 -22.82
N ALA A 309 23.08 -25.98 -22.35
CA ALA A 309 22.04 -26.62 -23.17
C ALA A 309 20.66 -26.13 -22.67
N PRO A 310 19.81 -25.56 -23.54
CA PRO A 310 18.45 -25.19 -23.16
C PRO A 310 17.51 -26.42 -23.12
N PRO A 311 16.49 -26.44 -22.25
CA PRO A 311 15.57 -27.56 -22.12
C PRO A 311 14.58 -27.66 -23.30
N GLU A 312 14.20 -28.91 -23.60
CA GLU A 312 13.17 -29.27 -24.57
C GLU A 312 11.78 -28.84 -24.11
N SER A 313 10.99 -28.35 -25.07
CA SER A 313 9.57 -28.03 -24.96
C SER A 313 8.76 -29.29 -25.27
N ASP A 314 7.87 -29.67 -24.35
CA ASP A 314 6.81 -30.65 -24.61
C ASP A 314 5.43 -29.96 -24.65
N ASP A 315 4.61 -30.52 -25.52
CA ASP A 315 3.25 -30.17 -25.97
C ASP A 315 2.20 -29.86 -24.88
#